data_AF-A0A932X1A6-F1
#
_entry.id   AF-A0A932X1A6-F1
#
_cell.length_a   1.000
_cell.length_b   1.000
_cell.length_c   1.000
_cell.angle_alpha   90.00
_cell.angle_beta   90.00
_cell.angle_gamma   90.00
#
_symmetry.space_group_name_H-M   'P 1'
#
loop_
_entity.id
_entity.type
_entity.pdbx_description
1 polymer ?
#
loop_
_entity_poly.entity_id
_entity_poly.type
_entity_poly.pdbx_seq_one_letter_code
_entity_poly.pdbx_strand_id
1 'polypeptide(L)'
;MKFPRLPLAAPPAGVSLSQPVTPERPAFLPISADEPLDLALCFESGQIFRWQWAANAWHGPFGASALALTRTPDGVKVEVAGPAVPLEAVWRFLGLHLSLPEVYRRIGIDPVMHAAIAALP
;
A
#
# COMPACT_ATOMS: atom_id res chain seq x y z
N MET A 1 -9.21 19.47 -21.84
CA MET A 1 -7.84 19.19 -21.36
C MET A 1 -7.68 17.69 -21.18
N LYS A 2 -6.58 17.09 -21.65
CA LYS A 2 -6.30 15.66 -21.50
C LYS A 2 -5.25 15.51 -20.41
N PHE A 3 -5.65 15.06 -19.22
CA PHE A 3 -4.71 14.83 -18.13
C PHE A 3 -3.85 13.61 -18.47
N PRO A 4 -2.50 13.72 -18.43
CA PRO A 4 -1.65 12.57 -18.66
C PRO A 4 -1.88 11.53 -17.56
N ARG A 5 -2.10 10.27 -17.95
CA ARG A 5 -2.21 9.17 -16.99
C ARG A 5 -0.90 9.05 -16.19
N LEU A 6 -1.01 8.71 -14.92
CA LEU A 6 0.15 8.34 -14.12
C LEU A 6 0.71 7.01 -14.65
N PRO A 7 2.05 6.87 -14.71
CA PRO A 7 2.65 5.60 -15.07
C PRO A 7 2.33 4.56 -14.00
N LEU A 8 2.06 3.34 -14.44
CA LEU A 8 1.91 2.20 -13.55
C LEU A 8 3.29 1.69 -13.17
N ALA A 9 3.50 1.46 -11.88
CA ALA A 9 4.68 0.76 -11.39
C ALA A 9 4.59 -0.72 -11.79
N ALA A 10 5.71 -1.30 -12.23
CA ALA A 10 5.79 -2.73 -12.42
C ALA A 10 5.77 -3.42 -11.04
N PRO A 11 5.18 -4.62 -10.93
CA PRO A 11 5.32 -5.40 -9.72
C PRO A 11 6.80 -5.71 -9.46
N PRO A 12 7.21 -5.77 -8.18
CA PRO A 12 8.60 -6.05 -7.82
C PRO A 12 9.05 -7.42 -8.34
N ALA A 13 10.32 -7.48 -8.77
CA ALA A 13 10.91 -8.69 -9.33
C ALA A 13 10.83 -9.86 -8.33
N GLY A 14 10.42 -11.03 -8.80
CA GLY A 14 10.30 -12.24 -7.99
C GLY A 14 8.98 -12.41 -7.24
N VAL A 15 8.03 -11.47 -7.36
CA VAL A 15 6.70 -11.61 -6.76
C VAL A 15 5.67 -12.08 -7.77
N SER A 16 5.08 -13.23 -7.49
CA SER A 16 3.92 -13.73 -8.22
C SER A 16 2.65 -13.16 -7.61
N LEU A 17 2.20 -12.00 -8.10
CA LEU A 17 0.94 -11.37 -7.68
C LEU A 17 -0.31 -12.23 -7.96
N SER A 18 -0.18 -13.24 -8.81
CA SER A 18 -1.22 -14.23 -9.10
C SER A 18 -1.41 -15.26 -7.98
N GLN A 19 -0.49 -15.35 -7.02
CA GLN A 19 -0.67 -16.24 -5.87
C GLN A 19 -1.67 -15.64 -4.88
N PRO A 20 -2.67 -16.42 -4.43
CA PRO A 20 -3.57 -15.97 -3.40
C PRO A 20 -2.90 -16.00 -2.03
N VAL A 21 -3.26 -15.03 -1.19
CA VAL A 21 -2.99 -15.04 0.25
C VAL A 21 -4.07 -15.89 0.92
N THR A 22 -3.66 -16.80 1.78
CA THR A 22 -4.57 -17.66 2.57
C THR A 22 -4.12 -17.63 4.04
N PRO A 23 -4.98 -18.00 5.00
CA PRO A 23 -4.58 -18.02 6.41
C PRO A 23 -3.29 -18.84 6.65
N GLU A 24 -3.13 -19.94 5.91
CA GLU A 24 -2.01 -20.86 6.11
C GLU A 24 -0.77 -20.50 5.28
N ARG A 25 -0.95 -19.52 4.39
CA ARG A 25 0.09 -19.03 3.49
C ARG A 25 0.00 -17.50 3.42
N PRO A 26 0.54 -16.81 4.44
CA PRO A 26 0.73 -15.38 4.36
C PRO A 26 1.67 -15.03 3.21
N ALA A 27 1.53 -13.82 2.70
CA ALA A 27 2.31 -13.32 1.58
C ALA A 27 3.20 -12.16 2.01
N PHE A 28 4.18 -11.87 1.16
CA PHE A 28 5.05 -10.71 1.33
C PHE A 28 5.02 -9.87 0.07
N LEU A 29 4.75 -8.58 0.24
CA LEU A 29 4.86 -7.56 -0.81
C LEU A 29 6.15 -6.78 -0.56
N PRO A 30 7.24 -7.06 -1.30
CA PRO A 30 8.45 -6.27 -1.23
C PRO A 30 8.17 -4.87 -1.75
N ILE A 31 8.74 -3.90 -1.06
CA ILE A 31 8.61 -2.48 -1.38
C ILE A 31 10.02 -1.92 -1.47
N SER A 32 10.31 -1.20 -2.54
CA SER A 32 11.62 -0.59 -2.72
C SER A 32 11.82 0.52 -1.68
N ALA A 33 13.08 0.75 -1.30
CA ALA A 33 13.41 1.73 -0.25
C ALA A 33 13.02 3.18 -0.62
N ASP A 34 12.86 3.47 -1.91
CA ASP A 34 12.45 4.76 -2.45
C ASP A 34 10.93 4.94 -2.55
N GLU A 35 10.14 3.88 -2.31
CA GLU A 35 8.68 3.99 -2.28
C GLU A 35 8.24 4.51 -0.90
N PRO A 36 7.62 5.71 -0.83
CA PRO A 36 7.31 6.39 0.43
C PRO A 36 6.02 5.85 1.09
N LEU A 37 5.87 4.51 1.15
CA LEU A 37 4.71 3.92 1.81
C LEU A 37 4.86 3.96 3.33
N ASP A 38 3.98 4.74 3.96
CA ASP A 38 3.72 4.71 5.39
C ASP A 38 2.28 4.23 5.65
N LEU A 39 2.14 3.06 6.29
CA LEU A 39 0.84 2.48 6.60
C LEU A 39 0.07 3.28 7.66
N ALA A 40 0.76 3.87 8.65
CA ALA A 40 0.12 4.66 9.68
C ALA A 40 -0.44 5.95 9.08
N LEU A 41 0.39 6.68 8.32
CA LEU A 41 -0.06 7.88 7.61
C LEU A 41 -1.24 7.56 6.68
N CYS A 42 -1.16 6.44 5.95
CA CYS A 42 -2.24 6.01 5.08
C CYS A 42 -3.53 5.72 5.87
N PHE A 43 -3.47 4.93 6.94
CA PHE A 43 -4.67 4.45 7.62
C PHE A 43 -5.26 5.46 8.60
N GLU A 44 -4.48 6.46 9.02
CA GLU A 44 -4.91 7.54 9.91
C GLU A 44 -5.24 8.85 9.17
N SER A 45 -4.93 8.96 7.87
CA SER A 45 -5.27 10.15 7.04
C SER A 45 -6.78 10.44 6.89
N GLY A 46 -7.66 9.59 7.43
CA GLY A 46 -9.11 9.72 7.32
C GLY A 46 -9.71 9.14 6.04
N GLN A 47 -8.90 8.50 5.17
CA GLN A 47 -9.41 7.83 3.97
C GLN A 47 -10.11 6.49 4.26
N ILE A 48 -9.81 5.85 5.40
CA ILE A 48 -10.41 4.58 5.83
C ILE A 48 -10.70 4.60 7.34
N PHE A 49 -11.80 3.97 7.76
CA PHE A 49 -12.31 4.06 9.14
C PHE A 49 -12.40 2.72 9.88
N ARG A 50 -12.24 1.60 9.18
CA ARG A 50 -12.42 0.25 9.74
C ARG A 50 -11.10 -0.48 9.97
N TRP A 51 -9.99 0.25 9.90
CA TRP A 51 -8.65 -0.28 10.13
C TRP A 51 -8.17 0.17 11.49
N GLN A 52 -7.56 -0.74 12.23
CA GLN A 52 -7.09 -0.50 13.60
C GLN A 52 -5.68 -1.07 13.79
N TRP A 53 -4.85 -0.35 14.51
CA TRP A 53 -3.55 -0.87 14.96
C TRP A 53 -3.73 -1.77 16.18
N ALA A 54 -3.35 -3.04 16.07
CA ALA A 54 -3.38 -4.00 17.16
C ALA A 54 -2.31 -5.08 16.94
N ALA A 55 -1.75 -5.62 18.02
CA ALA A 55 -0.77 -6.72 17.94
C ALA A 55 0.38 -6.49 16.92
N ASN A 56 0.86 -5.24 16.81
CA ASN A 56 1.91 -4.81 15.87
C ASN A 56 1.56 -4.96 14.38
N ALA A 57 0.27 -4.94 14.05
CA ALA A 57 -0.21 -4.93 12.68
C ALA A 57 -1.43 -4.02 12.53
N TRP A 58 -1.66 -3.58 11.30
CA TRP A 58 -2.90 -2.93 10.91
C TRP A 58 -3.92 -3.99 10.50
N HIS A 59 -5.03 -4.05 11.22
CA HIS A 59 -6.12 -4.99 10.98
C HIS A 59 -7.32 -4.29 10.37
N GLY A 60 -7.89 -4.86 9.32
CA GLY A 60 -9.11 -4.30 8.74
C GLY A 60 -9.81 -5.24 7.76
N PRO A 61 -11.06 -4.93 7.41
CA PRO A 61 -11.84 -5.72 6.47
C PRO A 61 -11.32 -5.54 5.04
N PHE A 62 -11.39 -6.62 4.26
CA PHE A 62 -11.04 -6.65 2.84
C PHE A 62 -12.00 -7.58 2.09
N GLY A 63 -13.10 -7.02 1.57
CA GLY A 63 -14.17 -7.80 0.97
C GLY A 63 -14.81 -8.76 1.99
N ALA A 64 -14.81 -10.05 1.67
CA ALA A 64 -15.31 -11.11 2.56
C ALA A 64 -14.27 -11.62 3.57
N SER A 65 -13.06 -11.06 3.55
CA SER A 65 -11.93 -11.45 4.41
C SER A 65 -11.52 -10.28 5.32
N ALA A 66 -10.64 -10.55 6.27
CA ALA A 66 -9.92 -9.52 7.02
C ALA A 66 -8.42 -9.65 6.75
N LEU A 67 -7.71 -8.53 6.68
CA LEU A 67 -6.27 -8.49 6.51
C LEU A 67 -5.59 -8.06 7.80
N ALA A 68 -4.38 -8.56 8.02
CA ALA A 68 -3.39 -7.95 8.89
C ALA A 68 -2.19 -7.53 8.03
N LEU A 69 -1.79 -6.27 8.13
CA LEU A 69 -0.68 -5.70 7.39
C LEU A 69 0.40 -5.21 8.34
N THR A 70 1.61 -5.73 8.18
CA THR A 70 2.77 -5.33 8.98
C THR A 70 3.85 -4.79 8.05
N ARG A 71 4.23 -3.52 8.25
CA ARG A 71 5.39 -2.94 7.58
C ARG A 71 6.67 -3.56 8.14
N THR A 72 7.55 -4.02 7.26
CA THR A 72 8.92 -4.43 7.55
C THR A 72 9.87 -3.51 6.78
N PRO A 73 11.20 -3.53 7.02
CA PRO A 73 12.14 -2.73 6.22
C PRO A 73 12.03 -3.03 4.71
N ASP A 74 11.91 -4.32 4.35
CA ASP A 74 11.94 -4.77 2.96
C ASP A 74 10.57 -4.77 2.25
N GLY A 75 9.48 -4.48 2.97
CA GLY A 75 8.14 -4.58 2.39
C GLY A 75 6.98 -4.59 3.40
N VAL A 76 5.90 -5.27 3.02
CA VAL A 76 4.70 -5.47 3.83
C VAL A 76 4.38 -6.95 3.88
N LYS A 77 4.33 -7.50 5.10
CA LYS A 77 3.77 -8.81 5.37
C LYS A 77 2.25 -8.71 5.32
N VAL A 78 1.61 -9.64 4.60
CA VAL A 78 0.16 -9.71 4.41
C VAL A 78 -0.35 -11.02 4.97
N GLU A 79 -1.22 -10.93 5.96
CA GLU A 79 -1.91 -12.08 6.54
C GLU A 79 -3.42 -11.90 6.32
N VAL A 80 -4.15 -13.01 6.21
CA VAL A 80 -5.59 -12.98 5.94
C VAL A 80 -6.33 -13.91 6.90
N ALA A 81 -7.50 -13.47 7.33
CA ALA A 81 -8.49 -14.31 7.99
C ALA A 81 -9.74 -14.38 7.10
N GLY A 82 -10.22 -15.60 6.83
CA GLY A 82 -11.36 -15.85 5.94
C GLY A 82 -10.94 -16.35 4.55
N PRO A 83 -11.78 -16.14 3.51
CA PRO A 83 -11.51 -16.60 2.16
C PRO A 83 -10.17 -16.09 1.59
N ALA A 84 -9.62 -16.86 0.66
CA ALA A 84 -8.38 -16.50 -0.04
C ALA A 84 -8.52 -15.15 -0.78
N VAL A 85 -7.50 -14.31 -0.69
CA VAL A 85 -7.47 -12.98 -1.33
C VAL A 85 -6.37 -12.95 -2.39
N PRO A 86 -6.63 -12.49 -3.63
CA PRO A 86 -5.58 -12.31 -4.62
C PRO A 86 -4.55 -11.28 -4.15
N LEU A 87 -3.26 -11.61 -4.19
CA LEU A 87 -2.20 -10.70 -3.75
C LEU A 87 -2.16 -9.42 -4.59
N GLU A 88 -2.48 -9.51 -5.89
CA GLU A 88 -2.67 -8.34 -6.76
C GLU A 88 -3.72 -7.35 -6.20
N ALA A 89 -4.80 -7.84 -5.60
CA ALA A 89 -5.83 -6.97 -5.04
C ALA A 89 -5.29 -6.18 -3.83
N VAL A 90 -4.45 -6.81 -3.00
CA VAL A 90 -3.78 -6.14 -1.87
C VAL A 90 -2.75 -5.13 -2.38
N TRP A 91 -1.95 -5.50 -3.39
CA TRP A 91 -0.99 -4.59 -4.04
C TRP A 91 -1.69 -3.35 -4.60
N ARG A 92 -2.85 -3.52 -5.24
CA ARG A 92 -3.66 -2.41 -5.75
C ARG A 92 -4.28 -1.58 -4.64
N PHE A 93 -4.79 -2.21 -3.59
CA PHE A 93 -5.37 -1.52 -2.42
C PHE A 93 -4.36 -0.60 -1.74
N LEU A 94 -3.12 -1.05 -1.61
CA LEU A 94 -2.01 -0.26 -1.07
C LEU A 94 -1.49 0.82 -2.03
N GLY A 95 -2.07 0.95 -3.23
CA GLY A 95 -1.64 1.94 -4.21
C GLY A 95 -0.28 1.64 -4.86
N LEU A 96 0.35 0.50 -4.57
CA LEU A 96 1.70 0.14 -5.02
C LEU A 96 1.84 -0.08 -6.54
N HIS A 97 0.73 -0.02 -7.27
CA HIS A 97 0.66 0.00 -8.72
C HIS A 97 0.86 1.39 -9.31
N LEU A 98 0.87 2.43 -8.47
CA LEU A 98 1.17 3.81 -8.82
C LEU A 98 2.58 4.11 -8.34
N SER A 99 3.32 4.92 -9.10
CA SER A 99 4.59 5.46 -8.62
C SER A 99 4.31 6.71 -7.77
N LEU A 100 4.30 6.58 -6.44
CA LEU A 100 4.19 7.75 -5.55
C LEU A 100 5.32 8.78 -5.75
N PRO A 101 6.59 8.37 -5.98
CA PRO A 101 7.65 9.34 -6.31
C PRO A 101 7.32 10.21 -7.53
N GLU A 102 6.75 9.63 -8.58
CA GLU A 102 6.31 10.38 -9.77
C GLU A 102 5.10 11.27 -9.47
N VAL A 103 4.17 10.82 -8.62
CA VAL A 103 3.04 11.65 -8.16
C VAL A 103 3.57 12.87 -7.42
N TYR A 104 4.45 12.68 -6.43
CA TYR A 104 5.06 13.75 -5.65
C TYR A 104 5.85 14.70 -6.53
N ARG A 105 6.61 14.19 -7.52
CA ARG A 105 7.33 15.03 -8.48
C ARG A 105 6.40 15.94 -9.29
N ARG A 106 5.21 15.46 -9.67
CA ARG A 106 4.25 16.23 -10.47
C ARG A 106 3.49 17.27 -9.65
N ILE A 107 3.04 16.90 -8.45
CA ILE A 107 2.26 17.82 -7.60
C ILE A 107 3.16 18.78 -6.83
N GLY A 108 4.40 18.39 -6.52
CA GLY A 108 5.38 19.20 -5.80
C GLY A 108 5.99 20.34 -6.61
N ILE A 109 5.53 20.57 -7.84
CA ILE A 109 5.77 21.81 -8.59
C ILE A 109 5.02 22.97 -7.94
N ASP A 110 3.86 22.69 -7.32
CA ASP A 110 3.12 23.66 -6.53
C ASP A 110 3.81 23.86 -5.16
N PRO A 111 4.18 25.10 -4.78
CA PRO A 111 4.89 25.35 -3.53
C PRO A 111 4.10 24.97 -2.26
N VAL A 112 2.77 25.07 -2.29
CA VAL A 112 1.92 24.73 -1.15
C VAL A 112 1.86 23.22 -0.99
N MET A 113 1.68 22.49 -2.10
CA MET A 113 1.72 21.03 -2.10
C MET A 113 3.11 20.51 -1.68
N HIS A 114 4.18 21.14 -2.16
CA HIS A 114 5.54 20.81 -1.77
C HIS A 114 5.75 20.96 -0.26
N ALA A 115 5.32 22.10 0.31
CA ALA A 115 5.41 22.35 1.74
C ALA A 115 4.58 21.35 2.57
N ALA A 116 3.38 21.00 2.10
CA ALA A 116 2.52 20.01 2.76
C ALA A 116 3.16 18.62 2.78
N ILE A 117 3.77 18.18 1.67
CA ILE A 117 4.47 16.89 1.58
C ILE A 117 5.71 16.88 2.48
N ALA A 118 6.48 17.98 2.48
CA ALA A 118 7.68 18.11 3.32
C ALA A 118 7.37 18.20 4.83
N ALA A 119 6.13 18.51 5.21
CA ALA A 119 5.67 18.57 6.59
C ALA A 119 5.09 17.24 7.11
N LEU A 120 5.06 16.19 6.27
CA LEU A 120 4.72 14.85 6.73
C LEU A 120 5.78 14.35 7.74
N PRO A 121 5.36 13.63 8.79
CA PRO A 121 6.24 13.17 9.87
C PRO A 121 7.27 12.13 9.42
#